data_AF-A0A2D4ICC7-F1
#
_entry.id   AF-A0A2D4ICC7-F1
#
_cell.length_a   1.000
_cell.length_b   1.000
_cell.length_c   1.000
_cell.angle_alpha   90.00
_cell.angle_beta   90.00
_cell.angle_gamma   90.00
#
_symmetry.space_group_name_H-M   'P 1'
#
loop_
_entity.id
_entity.type
_entity.pdbx_description
1 polymer ?
#
loop_
_entity_poly.entity_id
_entity_poly.type
_entity_poly.pdbx_seq_one_letter_code
_entity_poly.pdbx_strand_id
1 'polypeptide(L)'
;MLISMAVGKLSFWLKLCKDVLAASADFTTVASVDTSQEEEGTQGDDELALTLAKKDKLHPFPHPRWSTRVFAAECVCKIITQCENVGDAHFDIALAQEMKQRDSRDDFLVLYLADLIRMAFMAATDHNNQLRLSGLQMLLILIRKFAAVVEPEFPGHVI
;
A
#
# COMPACT_ATOMS: atom_id res chain seq x y z
N MET A 1 -4.89 -8.45 20.36
CA MET A 1 -3.63 -7.78 20.78
C MET A 1 -2.99 -6.96 19.65
N LEU A 2 -2.67 -7.50 18.47
CA LEU A 2 -2.06 -6.73 17.36
C LEU A 2 -2.89 -5.52 16.88
N ILE A 3 -4.20 -5.71 16.78
CA ILE A 3 -5.12 -4.71 16.23
C ILE A 3 -5.33 -3.51 17.16
N SER A 4 -5.32 -3.72 18.47
CA SER A 4 -5.39 -2.65 19.47
C SER A 4 -4.10 -1.81 19.50
N MET A 5 -2.94 -2.42 19.20
CA MET A 5 -1.68 -1.69 19.03
C MET A 5 -1.60 -0.92 17.71
N ALA A 6 -2.35 -1.35 16.69
CA ALA A 6 -2.32 -0.72 15.38
C ALA A 6 -2.90 0.69 15.38
N VAL A 7 -3.97 0.91 16.15
CA VAL A 7 -4.59 2.23 16.27
C VAL A 7 -3.65 3.24 16.94
N GLY A 8 -2.87 2.82 17.93
CA GLY A 8 -1.87 3.66 18.59
C GLY A 8 -0.60 3.96 17.77
N LYS A 9 -0.44 3.36 16.59
CA LYS A 9 0.67 3.61 15.65
C LYS A 9 0.19 3.61 14.21
N LEU A 10 -0.93 4.29 13.96
CA LEU A 10 -1.64 4.25 12.67
C LEU A 10 -0.73 4.62 11.49
N SER A 11 0.00 5.73 11.59
CA SER A 11 0.96 6.18 10.56
C SER A 11 1.97 5.11 10.16
N PHE A 12 2.55 4.41 11.13
CA PHE A 12 3.52 3.34 10.89
C PHE A 12 2.91 2.19 10.08
N TRP A 13 1.74 1.70 10.50
CA TRP A 13 1.10 0.55 9.84
C TRP A 13 0.60 0.90 8.45
N LEU A 14 0.03 2.08 8.26
CA LEU A 14 -0.41 2.54 6.94
C LEU A 14 0.78 2.74 6.00
N LYS A 15 1.88 3.32 6.50
CA LYS A 15 3.11 3.46 5.72
C LYS A 15 3.67 2.10 5.30
N LEU A 16 3.77 1.15 6.23
CA LEU A 16 4.26 -0.20 5.93
C LEU A 16 3.40 -0.90 4.88
N CYS A 17 2.07 -0.82 5.00
CA CYS A 17 1.16 -1.42 4.02
C CYS A 17 1.29 -0.74 2.66
N LYS A 18 1.42 0.59 2.62
CA LYS A 18 1.66 1.36 1.40
C LYS A 18 2.93 0.92 0.70
N ASP A 19 4.03 0.82 1.43
CA ASP A 19 5.33 0.42 0.89
C ASP A 19 5.28 -1.01 0.31
N VAL A 20 4.60 -1.94 0.99
CA VAL A 20 4.37 -3.31 0.50
C VAL A 20 3.54 -3.31 -0.80
N LEU A 21 2.47 -2.51 -0.87
CA LEU A 21 1.62 -2.44 -2.04
C LEU A 21 2.33 -1.79 -3.24
N ALA A 22 3.22 -0.82 -2.98
CA ALA A 22 3.98 -0.08 -4.00
C ALA A 22 5.13 -0.87 -4.62
N ALA A 23 5.80 -1.72 -3.83
CA ALA A 23 7.02 -2.43 -4.24
C ALA A 23 6.86 -3.44 -5.41
N SER A 24 5.69 -3.56 -6.03
CA SER A 24 5.46 -4.46 -7.18
C SER A 24 4.92 -3.74 -8.41
N ALA A 25 4.66 -2.43 -8.34
CA ALA A 25 4.14 -1.66 -9.48
C ALA A 25 5.19 -1.46 -10.59
N ASP A 26 6.47 -1.70 -10.31
CA ASP A 26 7.58 -1.41 -11.24
C ASP A 26 7.81 -2.50 -12.31
N PHE A 27 7.06 -3.61 -12.33
CA PHE A 27 7.28 -4.68 -13.32
C PHE A 27 6.58 -4.46 -14.67
N THR A 28 5.74 -3.42 -14.82
CA THR A 28 4.93 -3.23 -16.03
C THR A 28 5.69 -2.60 -17.22
N THR A 29 7.01 -2.37 -17.13
CA THR A 29 7.79 -1.71 -18.20
C THR A 29 8.73 -2.61 -18.99
N VAL A 30 8.77 -3.93 -18.77
CA VAL A 30 9.72 -4.83 -19.48
C VAL A 30 9.04 -5.76 -20.50
N ALA A 31 7.76 -5.54 -20.82
CA ALA A 31 7.06 -6.30 -21.86
C ALA A 31 6.93 -5.51 -23.18
N SER A 32 8.05 -5.07 -23.75
CA SER A 32 8.13 -4.72 -25.18
C SER A 32 9.58 -4.49 -25.60
N VAL A 33 10.20 -5.48 -26.24
CA VAL A 33 10.83 -5.41 -27.58
C VAL A 33 11.46 -6.78 -27.81
N ASP A 34 10.72 -7.61 -28.56
CA ASP A 34 11.21 -8.79 -29.21
C ASP A 34 11.94 -8.30 -30.48
N THR A 35 13.28 -8.34 -30.49
CA THR A 35 14.05 -8.18 -31.73
C THR A 35 14.88 -9.44 -31.90
N SER A 36 14.36 -10.33 -32.73
CA SER A 36 15.10 -11.36 -33.43
C SER A 36 16.32 -10.74 -34.14
N GLN A 37 17.52 -11.14 -33.74
CA GLN A 37 18.70 -11.01 -34.60
C GLN A 37 19.64 -12.20 -34.34
N GLU A 38 19.63 -13.13 -35.29
CA GLU A 38 20.65 -14.13 -35.51
C GLU A 38 21.98 -13.43 -35.79
N GLU A 39 23.10 -13.92 -35.23
CA GLU A 39 24.37 -14.12 -35.97
C GLU A 39 25.27 -15.11 -35.19
N GLU A 40 25.87 -16.05 -35.94
CA GLU A 40 26.82 -17.08 -35.50
C GLU A 40 28.21 -16.50 -35.14
N GLY A 41 28.98 -17.22 -34.28
CA GLY A 41 30.41 -16.96 -34.12
C GLY A 41 31.13 -17.67 -32.96
N THR A 42 31.60 -18.89 -33.21
CA THR A 42 32.92 -19.49 -32.83
C THR A 42 33.54 -19.30 -31.42
N GLN A 43 33.47 -20.39 -30.63
CA GLN A 43 34.53 -21.07 -29.84
C GLN A 43 35.64 -20.28 -29.10
N GLY A 44 35.73 -20.49 -27.77
CA GLY A 44 36.91 -20.20 -26.95
C GLY A 44 36.67 -20.36 -25.45
N ASP A 45 37.03 -21.53 -24.92
CA ASP A 45 37.08 -21.88 -23.49
C ASP A 45 38.33 -21.24 -22.82
N ASP A 46 38.35 -21.16 -21.48
CA ASP A 46 39.40 -20.61 -20.58
C ASP A 46 39.35 -19.11 -20.19
N GLU A 47 38.46 -18.75 -19.26
CA GLU A 47 38.79 -17.80 -18.17
C GLU A 47 37.93 -18.04 -16.92
N LEU A 48 38.04 -19.23 -16.33
CA LEU A 48 37.54 -19.51 -14.97
C LEU A 48 38.58 -19.10 -13.91
N ALA A 49 38.85 -17.81 -13.77
CA ALA A 49 39.50 -17.29 -12.57
C ALA A 49 39.27 -15.77 -12.45
N LEU A 50 38.80 -15.34 -11.27
CA LEU A 50 38.83 -13.94 -10.80
C LEU A 50 37.61 -13.03 -11.09
N THR A 51 36.40 -13.50 -10.81
CA THR A 51 35.34 -12.60 -10.30
C THR A 51 34.84 -13.01 -8.91
N LEU A 52 35.76 -13.48 -8.04
CA LEU A 52 35.54 -13.64 -6.60
C LEU A 52 35.96 -12.36 -5.84
N ALA A 53 35.69 -11.19 -6.42
CA ALA A 53 35.99 -9.91 -5.79
C ALA A 53 34.83 -8.95 -6.05
N LYS A 54 34.19 -8.55 -4.94
CA LYS A 54 33.25 -7.44 -4.84
C LYS A 54 31.87 -7.71 -5.44
N LYS A 55 31.07 -8.43 -4.67
CA LYS A 55 29.72 -7.95 -4.44
C LYS A 55 29.26 -8.40 -3.05
N ASP A 56 29.49 -7.51 -2.08
CA ASP A 56 28.55 -7.30 -0.98
C ASP A 56 27.21 -6.84 -1.57
N LYS A 57 26.58 -7.68 -2.39
CA LYS A 57 25.15 -7.61 -2.65
C LYS A 57 24.55 -8.05 -1.33
N LEU A 58 24.22 -7.09 -0.48
CA LEU A 58 22.95 -7.17 0.24
C LEU A 58 21.97 -7.75 -0.78
N HIS A 59 21.53 -9.00 -0.59
CA HIS A 59 20.54 -9.60 -1.45
C HIS A 59 19.44 -8.55 -1.63
N PRO A 60 19.09 -8.15 -2.86
CA PRO A 60 17.94 -7.30 -3.06
C PRO A 60 16.79 -8.06 -2.40
N PHE A 61 16.22 -7.51 -1.32
CA PHE A 61 15.09 -8.14 -0.67
C PHE A 61 14.07 -8.43 -1.78
N PRO A 62 13.70 -9.70 -2.01
CA PRO A 62 12.81 -10.01 -3.12
C PRO A 62 11.52 -9.23 -2.93
N HIS A 63 11.07 -8.56 -3.99
CA HIS A 63 9.82 -7.80 -3.97
C HIS A 63 8.70 -8.66 -3.37
N PRO A 64 7.82 -8.07 -2.54
CA PRO A 64 6.79 -8.83 -1.85
C PRO A 64 5.91 -9.55 -2.88
N ARG A 65 5.73 -10.86 -2.67
CA ARG A 65 4.82 -11.66 -3.50
C ARG A 65 3.40 -11.11 -3.39
N TRP A 66 2.57 -11.38 -4.41
CA TRP A 66 1.18 -10.94 -4.44
C TRP A 66 0.41 -11.34 -3.15
N SER A 67 0.74 -12.48 -2.53
CA SER A 67 0.11 -12.93 -1.29
C SER A 67 0.44 -12.03 -0.09
N THR A 68 1.67 -11.52 0.00
CA THR A 68 2.07 -10.52 1.01
C THR A 68 1.34 -9.20 0.79
N ARG A 69 1.13 -8.81 -0.48
CA ARG A 69 0.36 -7.61 -0.86
C ARG A 69 -1.13 -7.76 -0.52
N VAL A 70 -1.72 -8.93 -0.76
CA VAL A 70 -3.08 -9.28 -0.33
C VAL A 70 -3.20 -9.13 1.18
N PHE A 71 -2.27 -9.72 1.92
CA PHE A 71 -2.24 -9.61 3.37
C PHE A 71 -2.12 -8.17 3.86
N ALA A 72 -1.32 -7.32 3.19
CA ALA A 72 -1.25 -5.90 3.50
C ALA A 72 -2.59 -5.20 3.27
N ALA A 73 -3.27 -5.43 2.14
CA ALA A 73 -4.60 -4.88 1.88
C ALA A 73 -5.64 -5.33 2.93
N GLU A 74 -5.62 -6.61 3.33
CA GLU A 74 -6.46 -7.12 4.41
C GLU A 74 -6.15 -6.47 5.77
N CYS A 75 -4.87 -6.23 6.06
CA CYS A 75 -4.46 -5.52 7.27
C CYS A 75 -5.06 -4.11 7.30
N VAL A 76 -5.00 -3.38 6.17
CA VAL A 76 -5.60 -2.04 6.08
C VAL A 76 -7.12 -2.10 6.27
N CYS A 77 -7.80 -3.08 5.67
CA CYS A 77 -9.25 -3.27 5.87
C CYS A 77 -9.61 -3.47 7.36
N LYS A 78 -8.80 -4.27 8.07
CA LYS A 78 -8.97 -4.52 9.51
C LYS A 78 -8.70 -3.25 10.32
N ILE A 79 -7.67 -2.47 9.98
CA ILE A 79 -7.38 -1.19 10.63
C ILE A 79 -8.55 -0.22 10.48
N ILE A 80 -9.07 -0.03 9.24
CA ILE A 80 -10.21 0.85 8.98
C ILE A 80 -11.43 0.45 9.81
N THR A 81 -11.75 -0.84 9.83
CA THR A 81 -12.90 -1.38 10.60
C THR A 81 -12.73 -1.17 12.10
N GLN A 82 -11.50 -1.11 12.60
CA GLN A 82 -11.23 -1.00 14.03
C GLN A 82 -11.21 0.43 14.52
N CYS A 83 -10.81 1.37 13.67
CA CYS A 83 -10.92 2.80 13.93
C CYS A 83 -12.37 3.22 14.22
N GLU A 84 -13.37 2.57 13.61
CA GLU A 84 -14.80 2.80 13.90
C GLU A 84 -15.16 2.55 15.36
N ASN A 85 -14.51 1.57 16.00
CA ASN A 85 -14.80 1.21 17.39
C ASN A 85 -13.99 2.03 18.40
N VAL A 86 -13.06 2.89 17.96
CA VAL A 86 -12.17 3.65 18.85
C VAL A 86 -12.68 5.06 19.08
N GLY A 87 -13.23 5.72 18.06
CA GLY A 87 -13.85 7.03 18.23
C GLY A 87 -14.09 7.77 16.92
N ASP A 88 -15.02 8.71 16.98
CA ASP A 88 -15.52 9.45 15.82
C ASP A 88 -14.45 10.34 15.17
N ALA A 89 -13.41 10.71 15.91
CA ALA A 89 -12.27 11.49 15.39
C ALA A 89 -11.55 10.80 14.22
N HIS A 90 -11.67 9.48 14.06
CA HIS A 90 -11.14 8.81 12.86
C HIS A 90 -11.91 9.13 11.57
N PHE A 91 -13.14 9.62 11.66
CA PHE A 91 -14.03 9.91 10.53
C PHE A 91 -14.51 11.36 10.50
N ASP A 92 -14.09 12.21 11.45
CA ASP A 92 -14.35 13.63 11.47
C ASP A 92 -13.04 14.41 11.31
N ILE A 93 -12.89 15.13 10.21
CA ILE A 93 -11.67 15.89 9.90
C ILE A 93 -11.46 17.09 10.82
N ALA A 94 -12.53 17.75 11.28
CA ALA A 94 -12.42 18.89 12.18
C ALA A 94 -11.97 18.43 13.57
N LEU A 95 -12.60 17.37 14.09
CA LEU A 95 -12.23 16.77 15.37
C LEU A 95 -10.81 16.18 15.33
N ALA A 96 -10.44 15.50 14.24
CA ALA A 96 -9.09 14.98 14.03
C ALA A 96 -8.02 16.08 14.06
N GLN A 97 -8.28 17.20 13.37
CA GLN A 97 -7.36 18.34 13.33
C GLN A 97 -7.22 19.00 14.70
N GLU A 98 -8.33 19.18 15.43
CA GLU A 98 -8.31 19.74 16.78
C GLU A 98 -7.50 18.84 17.74
N MET A 99 -7.75 17.53 17.74
CA MET A 99 -7.03 16.59 18.59
C MET A 99 -5.53 16.54 18.24
N LYS A 100 -5.20 16.52 16.95
CA LYS A 100 -3.80 16.52 16.48
C LYS A 100 -3.04 17.80 16.84
N GLN A 101 -3.73 18.93 16.95
CA GLN A 101 -3.12 20.17 17.46
C GLN A 101 -2.82 20.11 18.96
N ARG A 102 -3.61 19.36 19.74
CA ARG A 102 -3.39 19.16 21.18
C ARG A 102 -2.29 18.16 21.46
N ASP A 103 -2.28 17.02 20.75
CA ASP A 103 -1.21 16.03 20.81
C ASP A 103 -0.77 15.61 19.40
N SER A 104 0.44 16.01 19.03
CA SER A 104 1.05 15.66 17.74
C SER A 104 1.27 14.16 17.53
N ARG A 105 1.15 13.34 18.59
CA ARG A 105 1.33 11.89 18.53
C ARG A 105 0.07 11.16 18.09
N ASP A 106 -1.09 11.82 18.13
CA ASP A 106 -2.35 11.24 17.72
C ASP A 106 -2.48 11.27 16.19
N ASP A 107 -2.90 10.13 15.64
CA ASP A 107 -3.12 9.92 14.21
C ASP A 107 -4.55 9.45 13.97
N PHE A 108 -5.24 10.08 13.03
CA PHE A 108 -6.63 9.80 12.71
C PHE A 108 -6.79 9.33 11.26
N LEU A 109 -7.73 8.42 11.00
CA LEU A 109 -7.85 7.72 9.72
C LEU A 109 -8.20 8.68 8.58
N VAL A 110 -9.08 9.65 8.84
CA VAL A 110 -9.50 10.70 7.91
C VAL A 110 -8.32 11.50 7.34
N LEU A 111 -7.24 11.68 8.12
CA LEU A 111 -6.03 12.38 7.65
C LEU A 111 -5.24 11.57 6.60
N TYR A 112 -5.50 10.27 6.49
CA TYR A 112 -4.88 9.35 5.54
C TYR A 112 -5.82 8.93 4.42
N LEU A 113 -7.03 9.51 4.31
CA LEU A 113 -8.06 9.08 3.35
C LEU A 113 -7.53 9.02 1.91
N ALA A 114 -6.82 10.05 1.45
CA ALA A 114 -6.26 10.07 0.11
C ALA A 114 -5.26 8.93 -0.14
N ASP A 115 -4.43 8.60 0.86
CA ASP A 115 -3.47 7.50 0.78
C ASP A 115 -4.16 6.13 0.83
N LEU A 116 -5.21 5.99 1.64
CA LEU A 116 -6.04 4.78 1.69
C LEU A 116 -6.70 4.52 0.33
N ILE A 117 -7.27 5.56 -0.29
CA ILE A 117 -7.87 5.46 -1.63
C ILE A 117 -6.80 5.02 -2.65
N ARG A 118 -5.62 5.65 -2.65
CA ARG A 118 -4.51 5.27 -3.54
C ARG A 118 -4.10 3.81 -3.35
N MET A 119 -3.91 3.35 -2.11
CA MET A 119 -3.57 1.96 -1.81
C MET A 119 -4.64 0.99 -2.31
N ALA A 120 -5.92 1.32 -2.12
CA ALA A 120 -7.03 0.49 -2.58
C ALA A 120 -7.05 0.40 -4.12
N PHE A 121 -6.82 1.50 -4.83
CA PHE A 121 -6.70 1.51 -6.29
C PHE A 121 -5.49 0.71 -6.78
N MET A 122 -4.31 0.88 -6.16
CA MET A 122 -3.11 0.12 -6.50
C MET A 122 -3.35 -1.40 -6.43
N ALA A 123 -4.12 -1.86 -5.43
CA ALA A 123 -4.52 -3.25 -5.33
C ALA A 123 -5.62 -3.62 -6.34
N ALA A 124 -6.65 -2.78 -6.48
CA ALA A 124 -7.84 -3.03 -7.31
C ALA A 124 -7.56 -3.02 -8.82
N THR A 125 -6.44 -2.47 -9.27
CA THR A 125 -6.02 -2.50 -10.67
C THR A 125 -4.87 -3.46 -10.93
N ASP A 126 -4.54 -4.32 -9.97
CA ASP A 126 -3.48 -5.32 -10.14
C ASP A 126 -3.89 -6.43 -11.12
N HIS A 127 -2.89 -7.04 -11.76
CA HIS A 127 -3.08 -8.16 -12.69
C HIS A 127 -3.45 -9.46 -11.96
N ASN A 128 -3.09 -9.59 -10.68
CA ASN A 128 -3.48 -10.73 -9.85
C ASN A 128 -4.93 -10.59 -9.37
N ASN A 129 -5.76 -11.57 -9.72
CA ASN A 129 -7.19 -11.55 -9.36
C ASN A 129 -7.46 -11.49 -7.85
N GLN A 130 -6.63 -12.12 -7.01
CA GLN A 130 -6.83 -12.09 -5.55
C GLN A 130 -6.50 -10.72 -4.99
N LEU A 131 -5.40 -10.11 -5.41
CA LEU A 131 -5.06 -8.75 -5.00
C LEU A 131 -6.06 -7.73 -5.51
N ARG A 132 -6.53 -7.89 -6.76
CA ARG A 132 -7.63 -7.10 -7.32
C ARG A 132 -8.88 -7.17 -6.45
N LEU A 133 -9.30 -8.37 -6.07
CA LEU A 133 -10.47 -8.57 -5.22
C LEU A 133 -10.29 -7.89 -3.84
N SER A 134 -9.13 -8.03 -3.22
CA SER A 134 -8.82 -7.37 -1.94
C SER A 134 -8.85 -5.83 -2.06
N GLY A 135 -8.35 -5.28 -3.17
CA GLY A 135 -8.42 -3.83 -3.44
C GLY A 135 -9.86 -3.33 -3.60
N LEU A 136 -10.70 -4.06 -4.34
CA LEU A 136 -12.12 -3.74 -4.48
C LEU A 136 -12.86 -3.82 -3.15
N GLN A 137 -12.55 -4.81 -2.32
CA GLN A 137 -13.09 -4.92 -0.97
C GLN A 137 -12.66 -3.74 -0.09
N MET A 138 -11.40 -3.32 -0.20
CA MET A 138 -10.89 -2.15 0.52
C MET A 138 -11.62 -0.86 0.09
N LEU A 139 -11.82 -0.65 -1.22
CA LEU A 139 -12.63 0.47 -1.74
C LEU A 139 -14.05 0.45 -1.18
N LEU A 140 -14.72 -0.71 -1.19
CA LEU A 140 -16.06 -0.86 -0.65
C LEU A 140 -16.13 -0.48 0.84
N ILE A 141 -15.15 -0.88 1.63
CA ILE A 141 -15.07 -0.53 3.05
C ILE A 141 -14.88 0.98 3.20
N LEU A 142 -13.93 1.59 2.46
CA LEU A 142 -13.71 3.04 2.51
C LEU A 142 -14.99 3.82 2.17
N ILE A 143 -15.66 3.46 1.07
CA ILE A 143 -16.91 4.10 0.67
C ILE A 143 -17.95 3.97 1.79
N ARG A 144 -18.19 2.78 2.33
CA ARG A 144 -19.18 2.58 3.39
C ARG A 144 -18.87 3.36 4.66
N LYS A 145 -17.59 3.48 5.03
CA LYS A 145 -17.18 4.18 6.25
C LYS A 145 -17.18 5.70 6.10
N PHE A 146 -16.85 6.21 4.92
CA PHE A 146 -16.78 7.66 4.68
C PHE A 146 -18.02 8.25 4.01
N ALA A 147 -18.98 7.43 3.53
CA ALA A 147 -20.19 7.92 2.85
C ALA A 147 -21.09 8.81 3.73
N ALA A 148 -21.07 8.64 5.05
CA ALA A 148 -21.88 9.43 5.97
C ALA A 148 -21.11 10.63 6.57
N VAL A 149 -19.83 10.79 6.22
CA VAL A 149 -18.99 11.87 6.75
C VAL A 149 -19.36 13.17 6.04
N VAL A 150 -19.74 14.18 6.83
CA VAL A 150 -20.07 15.51 6.32
C VAL A 150 -18.81 16.19 5.81
N GLU A 151 -18.85 16.74 4.60
CA GLU A 151 -17.75 17.52 4.03
C GLU A 151 -17.76 18.95 4.62
N PRO A 152 -16.77 19.33 5.46
CA PRO A 152 -16.77 20.64 6.10
C PRO A 152 -16.48 21.78 5.12
N GLU A 153 -15.86 21.46 3.99
CA GLU A 153 -15.60 22.39 2.88
C GLU A 153 -16.84 22.64 2.01
N PHE A 154 -17.90 21.84 2.17
CA PHE A 154 -19.17 21.98 1.45
C PHE A 154 -20.38 21.91 2.41
N PRO A 155 -20.54 22.85 3.36
CA PRO A 155 -21.66 22.85 4.29
C PRO A 155 -22.98 23.00 3.53
N GLY A 156 -23.89 22.03 3.70
CA GLY A 156 -25.25 22.06 3.13
C GLY A 156 -25.46 21.26 1.84
N HIS A 157 -24.45 20.55 1.34
CA HIS A 157 -24.66 19.53 0.30
C HIS A 157 -25.20 18.26 0.97
N VAL A 158 -26.52 18.06 0.84
CA VAL A 158 -27.20 16.86 1.31
C VAL A 158 -26.93 15.72 0.34
N ILE A 159 -26.47 14.58 0.87
CA ILE A 159 -26.42 13.29 0.15
C ILE A 159 -27.82 12.68 0.14
#